data_AF-A0AB33A984-F1
#
_entry.id   AF-A0AB33A984-F1
#
_cell.length_a   1.000
_cell.length_b   1.000
_cell.length_c   1.000
_cell.angle_alpha   90.00
_cell.angle_beta   90.00
_cell.angle_gamma   90.00
#
_symmetry.space_group_name_H-M   'P 1'
#
loop_
_entity.id
_entity.type
_entity.pdbx_description
1 polymer ?
#
loop_
_entity_poly.entity_id
_entity_poly.type
_entity_poly.pdbx_seq_one_letter_code
_entity_poly.pdbx_strand_id
1 'polypeptide(L)'
;MAKDVSAVRIVRASDRWHWRNEWLESWQSFPVTGNFDLAGNAHGLLMVNNEDTIDPGEGFDAHTHRNTEIITWVLEGTAVHKDSLGNSGEIRPGVVQRMSAGTGITHTERNGAGRLERQQLHVVQMWIPPDEIDRAPSYQESDITSDLRRNTLLPIASGMPKYRGDAAISFGNRYATLHVALLDPRHSVNAPDALYGHVFVSRGQVEFEGQGLLQQGDAVRLTRTGGHRVSATDEGAELLIWEMHGTAINV
;
A
#
# COMPACT_ATOMS: atom_id res chain seq x y z
N MET A 1 30.89 7.34 -6.07
CA MET A 1 30.47 7.26 -4.66
C MET A 1 29.36 8.29 -4.46
N ALA A 2 28.09 7.89 -4.58
CA ALA A 2 26.97 8.79 -4.28
C ALA A 2 26.88 8.93 -2.75
N LYS A 3 26.75 10.17 -2.27
CA LYS A 3 26.72 10.47 -0.84
C LYS A 3 25.55 9.76 -0.16
N ASP A 4 25.88 9.12 0.95
CA ASP A 4 24.99 8.40 1.84
C ASP A 4 24.20 9.42 2.69
N VAL A 5 23.12 9.99 2.11
CA VAL A 5 22.39 11.11 2.75
C VAL A 5 21.09 10.59 3.38
N SER A 6 21.01 10.72 4.70
CA SER A 6 19.75 10.65 5.45
C SER A 6 18.80 11.75 4.98
N ALA A 7 17.54 11.42 4.68
CA ALA A 7 16.60 12.37 4.09
C ALA A 7 15.15 12.09 4.48
N VAL A 8 14.41 13.17 4.72
CA VAL A 8 12.95 13.18 4.87
C VAL A 8 12.39 14.02 3.73
N ARG A 9 11.49 13.44 2.92
CA ARG A 9 10.84 14.13 1.80
C ARG A 9 9.33 13.99 1.90
N ILE A 10 8.63 15.11 1.97
CA ILE A 10 7.18 15.16 1.84
C ILE A 10 6.81 15.08 0.35
N VAL A 11 5.81 14.27 0.02
CA VAL A 11 5.10 14.27 -1.25
C VAL A 11 3.68 14.71 -0.94
N ARG A 12 3.28 15.90 -1.38
CA ARG A 12 1.92 16.39 -1.13
C ARG A 12 0.92 15.61 -1.99
N ALA A 13 -0.31 15.47 -1.50
CA ALA A 13 -1.40 14.83 -2.22
C ALA A 13 -1.56 15.44 -3.63
N SER A 14 -1.47 16.76 -3.74
CA SER A 14 -1.54 17.53 -4.99
C SER A 14 -0.34 17.34 -5.92
N ASP A 15 0.80 16.87 -5.40
CA ASP A 15 2.02 16.64 -6.18
C ASP A 15 2.07 15.20 -6.74
N ARG A 16 1.15 14.33 -6.31
CA ARG A 16 1.01 12.97 -6.87
C ARG A 16 0.51 13.06 -8.31
N TRP A 17 0.89 12.07 -9.10
CA TRP A 17 0.41 11.98 -10.47
C TRP A 17 -1.09 11.64 -10.46
N HIS A 18 -1.90 12.51 -11.05
CA HIS A 18 -3.34 12.30 -11.15
C HIS A 18 -3.69 11.82 -12.54
N TRP A 19 -4.27 10.62 -12.61
CA TRP A 19 -4.82 10.05 -13.83
C TRP A 19 -6.31 9.76 -13.62
N ARG A 20 -7.14 10.02 -14.64
CA ARG A 20 -8.57 9.76 -14.57
C ARG A 20 -9.16 9.41 -15.94
N ASN A 21 -10.24 8.63 -15.94
CA ASN A 21 -11.08 8.38 -17.11
C ASN A 21 -12.58 8.49 -16.72
N GLU A 22 -13.49 7.86 -17.48
CA GLU A 22 -14.93 7.93 -17.23
C GLU A 22 -15.40 7.27 -15.92
N TRP A 23 -14.61 6.37 -15.34
CA TRP A 23 -15.02 5.53 -14.20
C TRP A 23 -13.98 5.38 -13.08
N LEU A 24 -12.73 5.80 -13.32
CA LEU A 24 -11.61 5.70 -12.39
C LEU A 24 -10.98 7.07 -12.17
N GLU A 25 -10.82 7.42 -10.90
CA GLU A 25 -9.93 8.47 -10.43
C GLU A 25 -8.74 7.82 -9.70
N SER A 26 -7.51 8.08 -10.16
CA SER A 26 -6.29 7.44 -9.66
C SER A 26 -5.25 8.48 -9.26
N TRP A 27 -4.84 8.46 -7.99
CA TRP A 27 -3.77 9.30 -7.44
C TRP A 27 -2.53 8.45 -7.15
N GLN A 28 -1.49 8.62 -7.97
CA GLN A 28 -0.32 7.74 -8.00
C GLN A 28 0.88 8.42 -7.34
N SER A 29 1.41 7.79 -6.29
CA SER A 29 2.61 8.30 -5.60
C SER A 29 3.89 8.12 -6.43
N PHE A 30 3.86 7.20 -7.40
CA PHE A 30 4.96 6.87 -8.29
C PHE A 30 4.44 6.89 -9.73
N PRO A 31 5.27 7.24 -10.72
CA PRO A 31 4.84 7.21 -12.12
C PRO A 31 4.61 5.77 -12.58
N VAL A 32 3.35 5.39 -12.81
CA VAL A 32 2.97 4.07 -13.34
C VAL A 32 2.38 4.19 -14.74
N THR A 33 1.44 5.13 -14.95
CA THR A 33 0.83 5.30 -16.27
C THR A 33 1.82 5.92 -17.26
N GLY A 34 2.13 5.18 -18.34
CA GLY A 34 3.02 5.65 -19.41
C GLY A 34 4.51 5.57 -19.09
N ASN A 35 4.90 4.97 -17.96
CA ASN A 35 6.30 4.74 -17.58
C ASN A 35 6.51 3.26 -17.23
N PHE A 36 7.52 2.64 -17.84
CA PHE A 36 7.80 1.21 -17.69
C PHE A 36 8.89 0.90 -16.66
N ASP A 37 9.64 1.90 -16.19
CA ASP A 37 10.75 1.70 -15.24
C ASP A 37 10.26 1.82 -13.79
N LEU A 38 9.43 0.86 -13.36
CA LEU A 38 8.88 0.83 -11.99
C LEU A 38 9.99 0.75 -10.93
N ALA A 39 11.02 -0.06 -11.18
CA ALA A 39 12.14 -0.23 -10.25
C ALA A 39 13.00 1.04 -10.13
N GLY A 40 13.28 1.72 -11.25
CA GLY A 40 14.05 2.97 -11.25
C GLY A 40 13.32 4.15 -10.61
N ASN A 41 11.99 4.09 -10.48
CA ASN A 41 11.19 5.13 -9.85
C ASN A 41 10.77 4.79 -8.40
N ALA A 42 11.13 3.61 -7.90
CA ALA A 42 10.74 3.14 -6.58
C ALA A 42 11.35 3.97 -5.43
N HIS A 43 10.68 3.97 -4.27
CA HIS A 43 11.27 4.39 -3.00
C HIS A 43 11.57 3.16 -2.14
N GLY A 44 12.84 2.82 -1.99
CA GLY A 44 13.21 1.52 -1.45
C GLY A 44 12.67 0.41 -2.34
N LEU A 45 11.80 -0.43 -1.80
CA LEU A 45 11.15 -1.54 -2.52
C LEU A 45 9.76 -1.17 -3.06
N LEU A 46 9.18 -0.04 -2.63
CA LEU A 46 7.82 0.36 -3.02
C LEU A 46 7.84 0.98 -4.42
N MET A 47 7.26 0.26 -5.37
CA MET A 47 7.19 0.66 -6.78
C MET A 47 5.87 1.37 -7.11
N VAL A 48 4.78 0.98 -6.45
CA VAL A 48 3.43 1.51 -6.66
C VAL A 48 2.77 1.78 -5.31
N ASN A 49 2.06 2.91 -5.21
CA ASN A 49 1.14 3.25 -4.11
C ASN A 49 0.06 4.14 -4.72
N ASN A 50 -0.93 3.50 -5.33
CA ASN A 50 -2.03 4.15 -6.02
C ASN A 50 -3.24 4.15 -5.11
N GLU A 51 -3.88 5.32 -5.00
CA GLU A 51 -5.16 5.48 -4.34
C GLU A 51 -6.20 5.70 -5.43
N ASP A 52 -7.10 4.74 -5.57
CA ASP A 52 -8.05 4.65 -6.67
C ASP A 52 -9.48 4.72 -6.14
N THR A 53 -10.30 5.54 -6.80
CA THR A 53 -11.76 5.57 -6.64
C THR A 53 -12.40 5.02 -7.91
N ILE A 54 -13.17 3.95 -7.79
CA ILE A 54 -13.74 3.17 -8.90
C ILE A 54 -15.27 3.18 -8.81
N ASP A 55 -15.90 3.58 -9.90
CA ASP A 55 -17.35 3.64 -10.01
C ASP A 55 -18.05 2.27 -9.93
N PRO A 56 -19.30 2.22 -9.46
CA PRO A 56 -20.08 0.99 -9.34
C PRO A 56 -20.29 0.30 -10.70
N GLY A 57 -20.09 -1.02 -10.73
CA GLY A 57 -20.15 -1.87 -11.92
C GLY A 57 -18.88 -1.85 -12.79
N GLU A 58 -17.93 -0.98 -12.47
CA GLU A 58 -16.70 -0.81 -13.23
C GLU A 58 -15.50 -1.47 -12.52
N GLY A 59 -14.36 -1.50 -13.20
CA GLY A 59 -13.17 -2.18 -12.73
C GLY A 59 -12.16 -2.46 -13.82
N PHE A 60 -11.02 -3.00 -13.41
CA PHE A 60 -9.97 -3.43 -14.31
C PHE A 60 -10.32 -4.78 -14.92
N ASP A 61 -10.39 -4.81 -16.26
CA ASP A 61 -10.52 -6.03 -17.04
C ASP A 61 -9.28 -6.92 -16.91
N ALA A 62 -9.34 -8.11 -17.50
CA ALA A 62 -8.29 -9.12 -17.37
C ALA A 62 -6.93 -8.58 -17.85
N HIS A 63 -5.96 -8.53 -16.94
CA HIS A 63 -4.60 -8.08 -17.21
C HIS A 63 -3.58 -8.94 -16.46
N THR A 64 -2.32 -8.90 -16.89
CA THR A 64 -1.28 -9.83 -16.43
C THR A 64 -0.18 -9.12 -15.67
N HIS A 65 0.24 -9.72 -14.56
CA HIS A 65 1.43 -9.35 -13.80
C HIS A 65 2.45 -10.48 -13.79
N ARG A 66 3.73 -10.16 -13.57
CA ARG A 66 4.82 -11.13 -13.40
C ARG A 66 5.84 -10.57 -12.43
N ASN A 67 6.36 -11.40 -11.52
CA ASN A 67 7.38 -11.01 -10.53
C ASN A 67 7.03 -9.73 -9.75
N THR A 68 5.79 -9.66 -9.26
CA THR A 68 5.29 -8.56 -8.44
C THR A 68 4.49 -9.12 -7.29
N GLU A 69 4.70 -8.60 -6.09
CA GLU A 69 3.80 -8.80 -4.95
C GLU A 69 2.84 -7.60 -4.91
N ILE A 70 1.55 -7.86 -5.10
CA ILE A 70 0.50 -6.85 -5.13
C ILE A 70 -0.30 -6.96 -3.84
N ILE A 71 -0.36 -5.87 -3.07
CA ILE A 71 -1.11 -5.79 -1.83
C ILE A 71 -2.24 -4.78 -2.02
N THR A 72 -3.45 -5.18 -1.62
CA THR A 72 -4.68 -4.38 -1.73
C THR A 72 -5.22 -4.06 -0.34
N TRP A 73 -5.52 -2.78 -0.10
CA TRP A 73 -6.15 -2.30 1.12
C TRP A 73 -7.35 -1.41 0.78
N VAL A 74 -8.55 -1.85 1.13
CA VAL A 74 -9.79 -1.13 0.80
C VAL A 74 -10.16 -0.16 1.91
N LEU A 75 -10.34 1.10 1.54
CA LEU A 75 -10.79 2.16 2.44
C LEU A 75 -12.32 2.23 2.49
N GLU A 76 -13.01 2.06 1.36
CA GLU A 76 -14.48 2.08 1.26
C GLU A 76 -14.98 1.17 0.13
N GLY A 77 -16.17 0.58 0.30
CA GLY A 77 -16.76 -0.33 -0.68
C GLY A 77 -16.15 -1.73 -0.63
N THR A 78 -16.21 -2.44 -1.76
CA THR A 78 -15.67 -3.81 -1.88
C THR A 78 -14.96 -3.96 -3.22
N ALA A 79 -13.72 -4.46 -3.20
CA ALA A 79 -13.01 -4.91 -4.39
C ALA A 79 -13.22 -6.42 -4.58
N VAL A 80 -13.56 -6.84 -5.80
CA VAL A 80 -13.72 -8.24 -6.16
C VAL A 80 -12.55 -8.66 -7.03
N HIS A 81 -11.74 -9.57 -6.52
CA HIS A 81 -10.61 -10.19 -7.21
C HIS A 81 -11.03 -11.50 -7.86
N LYS A 82 -10.54 -11.76 -9.07
CA LYS A 82 -10.56 -13.10 -9.71
C LYS A 82 -9.30 -13.32 -10.51
N ASP A 83 -8.72 -14.51 -10.46
CA ASP A 83 -7.49 -14.81 -11.21
C ASP A 83 -7.53 -16.12 -12.01
N SER A 84 -6.50 -16.29 -12.85
CA SER A 84 -6.30 -17.45 -13.72
C SER A 84 -6.01 -18.77 -13.00
N LEU A 85 -5.73 -18.74 -11.69
CA LEU A 85 -5.62 -19.97 -10.87
C LEU A 85 -6.98 -20.38 -10.27
N GLY A 86 -8.03 -19.60 -10.51
CA GLY A 86 -9.37 -19.83 -9.99
C GLY A 86 -9.61 -19.26 -8.60
N ASN A 87 -8.68 -18.46 -8.05
CA ASN A 87 -8.97 -17.76 -6.80
C ASN A 87 -9.98 -16.64 -7.05
N SER A 88 -10.82 -16.38 -6.05
CA SER A 88 -11.77 -15.27 -6.03
C SER A 88 -11.88 -14.77 -4.60
N GLY A 89 -11.93 -13.46 -4.40
CA GLY A 89 -12.05 -12.86 -3.07
C GLY A 89 -12.79 -11.53 -3.09
N GLU A 90 -13.40 -11.19 -1.97
CA GLU A 90 -14.09 -9.92 -1.72
C GLU A 90 -13.35 -9.15 -0.63
N ILE A 91 -12.62 -8.12 -1.05
CA ILE A 91 -11.79 -7.30 -0.19
C ILE A 91 -12.63 -6.09 0.21
N ARG A 92 -12.96 -6.00 1.50
CA ARG A 92 -13.67 -4.88 2.13
C ARG A 92 -12.78 -4.24 3.20
N PRO A 93 -13.15 -3.08 3.78
CA PRO A 93 -12.37 -2.51 4.88
C PRO A 93 -12.12 -3.53 6.00
N GLY A 94 -10.85 -3.62 6.42
CA GLY A 94 -10.38 -4.61 7.38
C GLY A 94 -9.93 -5.96 6.78
N VAL A 95 -10.11 -6.18 5.47
CA VAL A 95 -9.54 -7.33 4.76
C VAL A 95 -8.28 -6.90 4.03
N VAL A 96 -7.16 -7.54 4.34
CA VAL A 96 -5.91 -7.37 3.59
C VAL A 96 -5.77 -8.50 2.59
N GLN A 97 -5.39 -8.17 1.36
CA GLN A 97 -5.20 -9.14 0.29
C GLN A 97 -3.80 -9.00 -0.32
N ARG A 98 -3.22 -10.14 -0.70
CA ARG A 98 -1.98 -10.24 -1.46
C ARG A 98 -2.11 -11.20 -2.63
N MET A 99 -1.58 -10.79 -3.77
CA MET A 99 -1.34 -11.64 -4.93
C MET A 99 0.15 -11.59 -5.28
N SER A 100 0.82 -12.74 -5.20
CA SER A 100 2.17 -12.93 -5.73
C SER A 100 2.05 -13.38 -7.18
N ALA A 101 2.52 -12.55 -8.11
CA ALA A 101 2.38 -12.84 -9.53
C ALA A 101 3.33 -13.92 -10.03
N GLY A 102 4.52 -14.07 -9.41
CA GLY A 102 5.46 -15.15 -9.73
C GLY A 102 5.78 -15.26 -11.23
N THR A 103 5.73 -16.48 -11.76
CA THR A 103 5.93 -16.78 -13.20
C THR A 103 4.96 -16.06 -14.14
N GLY A 104 3.83 -15.56 -13.63
CA GLY A 104 2.79 -14.85 -14.36
C GLY A 104 1.41 -15.22 -13.85
N ILE A 105 0.55 -14.21 -13.66
CA ILE A 105 -0.87 -14.41 -13.31
C ILE A 105 -1.72 -13.37 -14.03
N THR A 106 -2.85 -13.81 -14.60
CA THR A 106 -3.86 -12.93 -15.16
C THR A 106 -5.00 -12.78 -14.17
N HIS A 107 -5.46 -11.55 -13.94
CA HIS A 107 -6.52 -11.26 -12.98
C HIS A 107 -7.43 -10.09 -13.39
N THR A 108 -8.57 -10.00 -12.73
CA THR A 108 -9.52 -8.89 -12.82
C THR A 108 -9.77 -8.34 -11.42
N GLU A 109 -9.95 -7.02 -11.32
CA GLU A 109 -10.26 -6.34 -10.06
C GLU A 109 -11.42 -5.38 -10.31
N ARG A 110 -12.58 -5.65 -9.70
CA ARG A 110 -13.80 -4.87 -9.97
C ARG A 110 -14.39 -4.29 -8.69
N ASN A 111 -15.11 -3.19 -8.82
CA ASN A 111 -16.01 -2.76 -7.76
C ASN A 111 -17.11 -3.82 -7.59
N GLY A 112 -17.29 -4.30 -6.36
CA GLY A 112 -18.30 -5.30 -6.02
C GLY A 112 -19.73 -4.76 -6.07
N ALA A 113 -19.89 -3.44 -5.98
CA ALA A 113 -21.19 -2.81 -6.09
C ALA A 113 -21.67 -2.75 -7.54
N GLY A 114 -22.93 -3.11 -7.79
CA GLY A 114 -23.56 -2.95 -9.11
C GLY A 114 -23.89 -1.48 -9.41
N ARG A 115 -24.03 -1.11 -10.70
CA ARG A 115 -24.38 0.26 -11.15
C ARG A 115 -25.58 0.87 -10.40
N LEU A 116 -26.57 0.05 -10.03
CA LEU A 116 -27.78 0.48 -9.33
C LEU A 116 -27.58 0.72 -7.82
N GLU A 117 -26.54 0.15 -7.22
CA GLU A 117 -26.23 0.30 -5.78
C GLU A 117 -25.51 1.62 -5.48
N ARG A 118 -24.89 2.23 -6.50
CA ARG A 118 -24.31 3.59 -6.44
C ARG A 118 -23.23 3.76 -5.37
N GLN A 119 -22.57 2.69 -4.96
CA GLN A 119 -21.45 2.71 -4.02
C GLN A 119 -20.12 2.67 -4.78
N GLN A 120 -19.25 3.64 -4.51
CA GLN A 120 -17.89 3.64 -5.04
C GLN A 120 -16.99 2.71 -4.23
N LEU A 121 -15.94 2.22 -4.89
CA LEU A 121 -14.82 1.54 -4.26
C LEU A 121 -13.69 2.54 -4.11
N HIS A 122 -13.17 2.72 -2.90
CA HIS A 122 -11.98 3.52 -2.61
C HIS A 122 -10.90 2.59 -2.05
N VAL A 123 -9.79 2.45 -2.76
CA VAL A 123 -8.80 1.40 -2.51
C VAL A 123 -7.38 1.92 -2.69
N VAL A 124 -6.44 1.36 -1.92
CA VAL A 124 -5.00 1.58 -2.10
C VAL A 124 -4.35 0.29 -2.61
N GLN A 125 -3.72 0.36 -3.78
CA GLN A 125 -2.88 -0.71 -4.32
C GLN A 125 -1.40 -0.38 -4.14
N MET A 126 -0.65 -1.34 -3.60
CA MET A 126 0.78 -1.20 -3.32
C MET A 126 1.57 -2.38 -3.87
N TRP A 127 2.62 -2.08 -4.63
CA TRP A 127 3.41 -3.13 -5.29
C TRP A 127 4.87 -3.06 -4.87
N ILE A 128 5.43 -4.24 -4.58
CA ILE A 128 6.86 -4.45 -4.34
C ILE A 128 7.36 -5.59 -5.22
N PRO A 129 8.66 -5.63 -5.56
CA PRO A 129 9.24 -6.80 -6.20
C PRO A 129 9.35 -7.95 -5.18
N PRO A 130 9.27 -9.22 -5.63
CA PRO A 130 9.72 -10.33 -4.81
C PRO A 130 11.26 -10.29 -4.66
N ASP A 131 11.78 -10.96 -3.64
CA ASP A 131 13.22 -11.17 -3.46
C ASP A 131 13.74 -12.44 -4.17
N GLU A 132 12.82 -13.20 -4.79
CA GLU A 132 13.10 -14.33 -5.66
C GLU A 132 12.11 -14.34 -6.82
N ILE A 133 12.65 -14.23 -8.04
CA ILE A 133 11.85 -14.24 -9.28
C ILE A 133 11.35 -15.65 -9.63
N ASP A 134 10.32 -15.69 -10.46
CA ASP A 134 9.81 -16.90 -11.14
C ASP A 134 9.34 -18.00 -10.17
N ARG A 135 8.96 -17.63 -8.95
CA ARG A 135 8.21 -18.48 -8.02
C ARG A 135 6.81 -18.77 -8.56
N ALA A 136 6.18 -19.83 -8.04
CA ALA A 136 4.79 -20.12 -8.37
C ALA A 136 3.87 -18.95 -7.93
N PRO A 137 2.90 -18.52 -8.77
CA PRO A 137 1.94 -17.51 -8.36
C PRO A 137 1.13 -18.01 -7.15
N SER A 138 0.75 -17.10 -6.27
CA SER A 138 -0.07 -17.47 -5.10
C SER A 138 -0.90 -16.29 -4.61
N TYR A 139 -1.97 -16.61 -3.90
CA TYR A 139 -2.97 -15.67 -3.41
C TYR A 139 -3.18 -15.88 -1.91
N GLN A 140 -3.40 -14.79 -1.19
CA GLN A 140 -3.78 -14.83 0.22
C GLN A 140 -4.68 -13.64 0.55
N GLU A 141 -5.70 -13.86 1.37
CA GLU A 141 -6.51 -12.82 1.99
C GLU A 141 -6.68 -13.13 3.49
N SER A 142 -6.90 -12.10 4.30
CA SER A 142 -7.17 -12.22 5.72
C SER A 142 -8.05 -11.08 6.21
N ASP A 143 -9.16 -11.41 6.87
CA ASP A 143 -9.98 -10.44 7.59
C ASP A 143 -9.38 -10.20 8.98
N ILE A 144 -8.83 -9.00 9.16
CA ILE A 144 -8.19 -8.55 10.39
C ILE A 144 -9.07 -7.56 11.16
N THR A 145 -10.37 -7.45 10.84
CA THR A 145 -11.26 -6.46 11.45
C THR A 145 -11.26 -6.53 12.98
N SER A 146 -11.24 -7.75 13.55
CA SER A 146 -11.16 -7.94 15.01
C SER A 146 -9.79 -7.62 15.60
N ASP A 147 -8.75 -7.64 14.78
CA ASP A 147 -7.35 -7.55 15.18
C ASP A 147 -6.76 -6.15 14.97
N LEU A 148 -7.51 -5.26 14.30
CA LEU A 148 -7.20 -3.84 14.09
C LEU A 148 -7.20 -3.06 15.41
N ARG A 149 -6.11 -3.23 16.16
CA ARG A 149 -5.85 -2.51 17.41
C ARG A 149 -5.52 -1.05 17.13
N ARG A 150 -6.38 -0.16 17.63
CA ARG A 150 -6.16 1.29 17.59
C ARG A 150 -4.91 1.70 18.36
N ASN A 151 -4.32 2.81 17.93
CA ASN A 151 -3.16 3.46 18.55
C ASN A 151 -1.91 2.57 18.63
N THR A 152 -1.83 1.58 17.75
CA THR A 152 -0.67 0.70 17.60
C THR A 152 -0.30 0.57 16.14
N LEU A 153 0.96 0.21 15.88
CA LEU A 153 1.44 -0.09 14.55
C LEU A 153 1.32 -1.61 14.33
N LEU A 154 0.36 -2.04 13.50
CA LEU A 154 0.07 -3.45 13.25
C LEU A 154 0.71 -3.89 11.92
N PRO A 155 1.61 -4.89 11.90
CA PRO A 155 2.07 -5.48 10.64
C PRO A 155 0.92 -6.25 9.98
N ILE A 156 0.49 -5.84 8.79
CA ILE A 156 -0.63 -6.50 8.09
C ILE A 156 -0.15 -7.41 6.96
N ALA A 157 0.99 -7.10 6.35
CA ALA A 157 1.62 -7.93 5.34
C ALA A 157 3.14 -7.89 5.50
N SER A 158 3.82 -9.04 5.56
CA SER A 158 5.28 -9.06 5.76
C SER A 158 5.96 -10.27 5.10
N GLY A 159 7.14 -10.05 4.53
CA GLY A 159 8.10 -11.13 4.27
C GLY A 159 9.25 -11.18 5.27
N MET A 160 9.36 -10.21 6.18
CA MET A 160 10.45 -10.12 7.15
C MET A 160 10.34 -11.20 8.23
N PRO A 161 11.42 -11.95 8.53
CA PRO A 161 11.38 -13.00 9.56
C PRO A 161 10.91 -12.52 10.94
N LYS A 162 11.18 -11.26 11.30
CA LYS A 162 10.82 -10.68 12.61
C LYS A 162 9.31 -10.53 12.85
N TYR A 163 8.48 -10.55 11.80
CA TYR A 163 7.02 -10.47 11.90
C TYR A 163 6.32 -11.78 11.52
N ARG A 164 7.08 -12.87 11.39
CA ARG A 164 6.51 -14.18 11.09
C ARG A 164 5.62 -14.63 12.25
N GLY A 165 4.34 -14.84 11.97
CA GLY A 165 3.33 -15.21 12.96
C GLY A 165 2.58 -14.03 13.56
N ASP A 166 3.06 -12.80 13.36
CA ASP A 166 2.37 -11.57 13.77
C ASP A 166 1.65 -10.90 12.59
N ALA A 167 2.23 -10.94 11.39
CA ALA A 167 1.62 -10.38 10.19
C ALA A 167 0.46 -11.27 9.69
N ALA A 168 -0.65 -10.64 9.31
CA ALA A 168 -1.85 -11.33 8.86
C ALA A 168 -1.64 -12.11 7.55
N ILE A 169 -0.89 -11.54 6.62
CA ILE A 169 -0.48 -12.22 5.39
C ILE A 169 1.03 -12.12 5.17
N SER A 170 1.55 -13.03 4.36
CA SER A 170 2.97 -13.05 3.98
C SER A 170 3.15 -12.73 2.50
N PHE A 171 4.31 -12.22 2.12
CA PHE A 171 4.71 -12.00 0.72
C PHE A 171 6.17 -12.38 0.48
N GLY A 172 6.53 -12.57 -0.79
CA GLY A 172 7.82 -13.06 -1.22
C GLY A 172 8.96 -12.02 -1.20
N ASN A 173 9.10 -11.19 -0.16
CA ASN A 173 10.22 -10.25 -0.03
C ASN A 173 10.66 -10.10 1.44
N ARG A 174 11.83 -10.65 1.79
CA ARG A 174 12.32 -10.71 3.18
C ARG A 174 12.77 -9.38 3.77
N TYR A 175 12.71 -8.29 3.01
CA TYR A 175 13.20 -6.98 3.40
C TYR A 175 12.10 -5.92 3.55
N ALA A 176 10.82 -6.31 3.45
CA ALA A 176 9.71 -5.37 3.54
C ALA A 176 8.60 -5.84 4.50
N THR A 177 7.95 -4.86 5.11
CA THR A 177 6.69 -5.02 5.85
C THR A 177 5.78 -3.82 5.59
N LEU A 178 4.49 -4.09 5.40
CA LEU A 178 3.45 -3.09 5.44
C LEU A 178 2.75 -3.14 6.80
N HIS A 179 2.67 -1.98 7.43
CA HIS A 179 1.92 -1.76 8.65
C HIS A 179 0.70 -0.86 8.40
N VAL A 180 -0.33 -1.04 9.23
CA VAL A 180 -1.44 -0.09 9.37
C VAL A 180 -1.41 0.51 10.77
N ALA A 181 -1.79 1.78 10.88
CA ALA A 181 -2.08 2.41 12.16
C ALA A 181 -3.42 3.16 12.10
N LEU A 182 -4.36 2.74 12.93
CA LEU A 182 -5.61 3.47 13.18
C LEU A 182 -5.43 4.31 14.44
N LEU A 183 -5.36 5.62 14.29
CA LEU A 183 -5.13 6.55 15.39
C LEU A 183 -6.43 7.22 15.80
N ASP A 184 -6.75 7.10 17.09
CA ASP A 184 -7.75 7.95 17.73
C ASP A 184 -7.26 9.41 17.80
N PRO A 185 -8.17 10.38 18.00
CA PRO A 185 -7.79 11.78 18.16
C PRO A 185 -6.63 11.98 19.14
N ARG A 186 -5.62 12.74 18.72
CA ARG A 186 -4.42 13.10 19.50
C ARG A 186 -3.54 11.93 19.97
N HIS A 187 -3.75 10.72 19.44
CA HIS A 187 -2.85 9.59 19.67
C HIS A 187 -1.71 9.58 18.65
N SER A 188 -0.66 8.83 18.95
CA SER A 188 0.53 8.77 18.11
C SER A 188 1.13 7.38 18.04
N VAL A 189 1.86 7.15 16.95
CA VAL A 189 2.76 6.00 16.76
C VAL A 189 4.11 6.52 16.28
N ASN A 190 5.14 5.70 16.39
CA ASN A 190 6.43 5.99 15.77
C ASN A 190 6.53 5.22 14.46
N ALA A 191 6.95 5.90 13.39
CA ALA A 191 7.31 5.24 12.15
C ALA A 191 8.50 4.28 12.41
N PRO A 192 8.53 3.08 11.80
CA PRO A 192 9.64 2.15 11.97
C PRO A 192 10.99 2.76 11.61
N ASP A 193 12.05 2.34 12.30
CA ASP A 193 13.42 2.65 11.88
C ASP A 193 13.87 1.67 10.79
N ALA A 194 14.22 2.22 9.63
CA ALA A 194 14.53 1.46 8.42
C ALA A 194 15.40 2.24 7.44
N LEU A 195 16.01 1.50 6.49
CA LEU A 195 16.74 2.14 5.40
C LEU A 195 15.82 3.00 4.54
N TYR A 196 14.61 2.52 4.28
CA TYR A 196 13.56 3.25 3.60
C TYR A 196 12.24 3.10 4.35
N GLY A 197 11.57 4.22 4.59
CA GLY A 197 10.21 4.26 5.12
C GLY A 197 9.28 5.03 4.18
N HIS A 198 8.02 4.62 4.07
CA HIS A 198 6.99 5.38 3.38
C HIS A 198 5.75 5.47 4.27
N VAL A 199 5.44 6.66 4.78
CA VAL A 199 4.25 6.93 5.59
C VAL A 199 3.21 7.60 4.70
N PHE A 200 2.10 6.93 4.44
CA PHE A 200 0.98 7.46 3.64
C PHE A 200 -0.22 7.73 4.54
N VAL A 201 -0.77 8.95 4.48
CA VAL A 201 -1.96 9.34 5.24
C VAL A 201 -3.20 8.94 4.43
N SER A 202 -3.74 7.75 4.66
CA SER A 202 -4.88 7.25 3.89
C SER A 202 -6.22 7.87 4.32
N ARG A 203 -6.34 8.28 5.60
CA ARG A 203 -7.50 9.05 6.10
C ARG A 203 -7.07 10.06 7.17
N GLY A 204 -7.78 11.19 7.24
CA GLY A 204 -7.62 12.19 8.29
C GLY A 204 -6.36 13.05 8.12
N GLN A 205 -5.84 13.55 9.23
CA GLN A 205 -4.67 14.44 9.25
C GLN A 205 -3.73 14.07 10.39
N VAL A 206 -2.43 14.27 10.17
CA VAL A 206 -1.41 14.00 11.18
C VAL A 206 -0.38 15.11 11.26
N GLU A 207 0.13 15.38 12.44
CA GLU A 207 1.39 16.10 12.62
C GLU A 207 2.55 15.10 12.58
N PHE A 208 3.49 15.33 11.68
CA PHE A 208 4.71 14.54 11.56
C PHE A 208 5.88 15.30 12.20
N GLU A 209 6.60 14.64 13.09
CA GLU A 209 7.72 15.22 13.83
C GLU A 209 8.76 15.88 12.91
N GLY A 210 8.98 17.17 13.11
CA GLY A 210 9.93 17.97 12.34
C GLY A 210 9.49 18.33 10.91
N GLN A 211 8.32 17.88 10.45
CA GLN A 211 7.80 18.14 9.11
C GLN A 211 6.46 18.90 9.10
N GLY A 212 5.74 18.91 10.24
CA GLY A 212 4.49 19.65 10.41
C GLY A 212 3.26 18.86 9.97
N LEU A 213 2.19 19.58 9.62
CA LEU A 213 0.90 18.99 9.29
C LEU A 213 0.92 18.32 7.90
N LEU A 214 0.39 17.10 7.86
CA LEU A 214 0.12 16.30 6.67
C LEU A 214 -1.38 16.04 6.58
N GLN A 215 -1.91 16.14 5.36
CA GLN A 215 -3.32 15.89 5.08
C GLN A 215 -3.52 14.51 4.45
N GLN A 216 -4.76 14.06 4.33
CA GLN A 216 -5.11 12.86 3.57
C GLN A 216 -4.49 12.93 2.16
N GLY A 217 -3.88 11.82 1.74
CA GLY A 217 -3.19 11.69 0.46
C GLY A 217 -1.74 12.19 0.47
N ASP A 218 -1.29 12.91 1.51
CA ASP A 218 0.13 13.24 1.68
C ASP A 218 0.92 11.97 2.04
N ALA A 219 2.19 11.93 1.61
CA ALA A 219 3.13 10.90 1.98
C ALA A 219 4.47 11.48 2.48
N VAL A 220 5.17 10.73 3.32
CA VAL A 220 6.55 11.02 3.71
C VAL A 220 7.44 9.85 3.32
N ARG A 221 8.48 10.16 2.53
CA ARG A 221 9.56 9.26 2.17
C ARG A 221 10.74 9.49 3.11
N LEU A 222 11.07 8.46 3.88
CA LEU A 222 12.18 8.42 4.82
C LEU A 222 13.31 7.61 4.21
N THR A 223 14.55 8.12 4.32
CA THR A 223 15.77 7.40 3.92
C THR A 223 16.73 7.47 5.09
N ARG A 224 16.95 6.33 5.78
CA ARG A 224 17.81 6.22 6.98
C ARG A 224 17.47 7.25 8.07
N THR A 225 16.18 7.52 8.24
CA THR A 225 15.61 8.45 9.22
C THR A 225 14.25 7.93 9.68
N GLY A 226 14.21 6.87 10.48
CA GLY A 226 12.96 6.41 11.08
C GLY A 226 12.84 6.80 12.55
N GLY A 227 11.88 6.18 13.25
CA GLY A 227 11.59 6.49 14.65
C GLY A 227 10.80 7.79 14.87
N HIS A 228 10.53 8.57 13.81
CA HIS A 228 9.75 9.80 13.89
C HIS A 228 8.35 9.55 14.46
N ARG A 229 7.95 10.42 15.39
CA ARG A 229 6.58 10.40 15.91
C ARG A 229 5.60 10.97 14.89
N VAL A 230 4.47 10.27 14.71
CA VAL A 230 3.35 10.69 13.88
C VAL A 230 2.10 10.74 14.76
N SER A 231 1.50 11.92 14.90
CA SER A 231 0.38 12.17 15.80
C SER A 231 -0.87 12.54 15.02
N ALA A 232 -2.00 11.89 15.28
CA ALA A 232 -3.28 12.31 14.73
C ALA A 232 -3.72 13.65 15.30
N THR A 233 -4.45 14.43 14.48
CA THR A 233 -5.14 15.64 14.93
C THR A 233 -6.41 15.28 15.72
N ASP A 234 -7.35 16.22 15.87
CA ASP A 234 -8.59 16.02 16.62
C ASP A 234 -9.61 15.10 15.92
N GLU A 235 -9.40 14.75 14.65
CA GLU A 235 -10.30 13.88 13.87
C GLU A 235 -9.87 12.40 13.84
N GLY A 236 -8.69 12.09 14.38
CA GLY A 236 -8.06 10.78 14.18
C GLY A 236 -7.42 10.66 12.79
N ALA A 237 -6.78 9.52 12.53
CA ALA A 237 -6.14 9.25 11.25
C ALA A 237 -6.00 7.75 10.97
N GLU A 238 -5.84 7.41 9.70
CA GLU A 238 -5.38 6.09 9.25
C GLU A 238 -4.12 6.26 8.43
N LEU A 239 -3.12 5.43 8.74
CA LEU A 239 -1.81 5.44 8.08
C LEU A 239 -1.50 4.07 7.49
N LEU A 240 -0.97 4.05 6.28
CA LEU A 240 -0.28 2.90 5.68
C LEU A 240 1.22 3.19 5.70
N ILE A 241 1.99 2.32 6.35
CA ILE A 241 3.41 2.55 6.60
C ILE A 241 4.24 1.38 6.08
N TRP A 242 5.09 1.64 5.10
CA TRP A 242 6.07 0.65 4.63
C TRP A 242 7.37 0.78 5.40
N GLU A 243 7.83 -0.34 5.94
CA GLU A 243 9.19 -0.55 6.47
C GLU A 243 10.01 -1.36 5.45
N MET A 244 11.14 -0.81 4.98
CA MET A 244 11.93 -1.45 3.92
C MET A 244 13.44 -1.37 4.18
N HIS A 245 14.13 -2.49 3.97
CA HIS A 245 15.58 -2.66 4.18
C HIS A 245 16.31 -3.05 2.88
N GLY A 246 15.76 -2.67 1.72
CA GLY A 246 16.31 -2.95 0.40
C GLY A 246 15.84 -1.95 -0.64
N THR A 247 16.29 -2.13 -1.89
CA THR A 247 15.90 -1.31 -3.04
C THR A 247 15.43 -2.17 -4.19
N ALA A 248 14.42 -1.72 -4.95
CA ALA A 248 13.86 -2.45 -6.07
C ALA A 248 14.84 -2.70 -7.24
N ILE A 249 15.95 -1.97 -7.28
CA ILE A 249 16.99 -2.07 -8.32
C ILE A 249 17.95 -3.25 -8.05
N ASN A 250 18.05 -3.73 -6.80
CA ASN A 250 19.07 -4.70 -6.36
C ASN A 250 18.50 -5.99 -5.76
N VAL A 251 17.20 -6.26 -5.94
CA VAL A 251 16.53 -7.50 -5.52
C VAL A 251 16.32 -8.43 -6.70
#